data_AF-A0A3A8J679-F1
#
_entry.id   AF-A0A3A8J679-F1
#
_cell.length_a   1.000
_cell.length_b   1.000
_cell.length_c   1.000
_cell.angle_alpha   90.00
_cell.angle_beta   90.00
_cell.angle_gamma   90.00
#
_symmetry.space_group_name_H-M   'P 1'
#
loop_
_entity.id
_entity.type
_entity.pdbx_description
1 polymer ?
#
loop_
_entity_poly.entity_id
_entity_poly.type
_entity_poly.pdbx_seq_one_letter_code
_entity_poly.pdbx_strand_id
1 'polypeptide(L)'
;MLRMSEEVFASGRKRGTAVRPSVKDRHHRKRLAAWGLCAGCLLGWSSPALAATTPQEKTSKKTSKTAASVEPQAIAALERMGDFLRCQRTFEVTAKTTTDAILDTGQKVQFAGTADIRARRPDRLRVDSATDLNQRQYFYDGKHFTVNGPGTGFYASFKAPPTLEKTLEAAEQRYGVELPLVDLFYWGTDKASVKQIKSAVYVGPATVEGVATDQYAFRQGDVDWQVWIEKGDRPVPRKFVVTSVQEPSQPQHVATLDWNLKPRFDDASFNFVPPGDAHRIAFEDARQRAGRSTPNRSR
;
A
#
# COMPACT_ATOMS: atom_id res chain seq x y z
N MET A 1 -11.08 2.45 -5.89
CA MET A 1 -9.75 2.02 -6.37
C MET A 1 -8.85 2.01 -5.14
N LEU A 2 -8.32 0.86 -4.71
CA LEU A 2 -7.29 0.89 -3.66
C LEU A 2 -6.13 1.74 -4.20
N ARG A 3 -5.88 2.87 -3.56
CA ARG A 3 -4.90 3.83 -4.07
C ARG A 3 -3.55 3.52 -3.45
N MET A 4 -2.70 2.84 -4.21
CA MET A 4 -1.28 2.77 -3.88
C MET A 4 -0.67 4.14 -4.18
N SER A 5 0.02 4.69 -3.19
CA SER A 5 0.66 6.02 -3.29
C SER A 5 1.61 6.09 -4.48
N GLU A 6 1.41 7.04 -5.40
CA GLU A 6 2.37 7.28 -6.49
C GLU A 6 3.72 7.77 -5.97
N GLU A 7 3.76 8.41 -4.78
CA GLU A 7 5.00 8.91 -4.18
C GLU A 7 6.05 7.82 -3.91
N VAL A 8 5.62 6.57 -3.64
CA VAL A 8 6.54 5.44 -3.43
C VAL A 8 7.20 5.00 -4.74
N PHE A 9 6.49 5.12 -5.88
CA PHE A 9 7.00 4.72 -7.19
C PHE A 9 7.67 5.86 -7.97
N ALA A 10 7.37 7.12 -7.63
CA ALA A 10 7.93 8.29 -8.31
C ALA A 10 9.38 8.60 -7.87
N SER A 11 9.84 8.07 -6.74
CA SER A 11 11.18 8.34 -6.16
C SER A 11 12.35 7.94 -7.08
N GLY A 12 12.19 6.98 -8.00
CA GLY A 12 13.25 6.60 -8.95
C GLY A 12 13.30 7.48 -10.21
N ARG A 13 12.23 8.18 -10.58
CA ARG A 13 12.15 8.81 -11.92
C ARG A 13 12.78 10.20 -12.03
N LYS A 14 13.12 10.87 -10.93
CA LYS A 14 13.58 12.28 -10.98
C LYS A 14 14.63 12.64 -9.92
N ARG A 15 15.87 12.18 -10.05
CA ARG A 15 17.07 12.93 -9.59
C ARG A 15 18.25 12.74 -10.54
N GLY A 16 18.14 13.35 -11.72
CA GLY A 16 19.31 13.66 -12.54
C GLY A 16 20.02 14.90 -11.99
N THR A 17 21.03 14.72 -11.15
CA THR A 17 22.14 15.67 -10.98
C THR A 17 23.31 14.94 -10.36
N ALA A 18 24.16 14.38 -11.22
CA ALA A 18 25.38 13.71 -10.82
C ALA A 18 26.40 14.75 -10.32
N VAL A 19 26.64 14.77 -9.02
CA VAL A 19 27.90 15.30 -8.46
C VAL A 19 28.94 14.19 -8.62
N ARG A 20 29.90 14.38 -9.53
CA ARG A 20 31.05 13.49 -9.71
C ARG A 20 32.04 13.67 -8.56
N PRO A 21 32.44 12.61 -7.84
CA PRO A 21 33.70 12.63 -7.11
C PRO A 21 34.85 12.29 -8.06
N SER A 22 35.84 13.18 -8.12
CA SER A 22 37.16 12.93 -8.67
C SER A 22 37.92 12.00 -7.72
N VAL A 23 38.30 10.81 -8.19
CA VAL A 23 39.32 9.98 -7.52
C VAL A 23 40.30 9.48 -8.57
N LYS A 24 41.56 9.85 -8.33
CA LYS A 24 42.76 9.50 -9.10
C LYS A 24 43.06 8.01 -9.06
N ASP A 25 43.71 7.57 -10.14
CA ASP A 25 44.41 6.31 -10.36
C ASP A 25 44.94 5.58 -9.11
N ARG A 26 44.62 4.29 -9.04
CA ARG A 26 45.62 3.22 -8.89
C ARG A 26 44.94 1.86 -9.09
N HIS A 27 45.41 1.08 -10.07
CA HIS A 27 45.96 -0.27 -9.85
C HIS A 27 46.17 -0.99 -11.19
N HIS A 28 47.45 -1.16 -11.56
CA HIS A 28 47.89 -2.28 -12.37
C HIS A 28 48.65 -3.24 -11.47
N ARG A 29 48.23 -4.51 -11.42
CA ARG A 29 49.05 -5.66 -11.85
C ARG A 29 48.29 -6.99 -11.72
N LYS A 30 48.34 -7.73 -12.82
CA LYS A 30 47.92 -9.12 -13.03
C LYS A 30 48.73 -10.08 -12.16
N ARG A 31 48.14 -11.22 -11.73
CA ARG A 31 48.82 -12.53 -11.67
C ARG A 31 47.83 -13.69 -11.83
N LEU A 32 48.28 -14.69 -12.60
CA LEU A 32 47.66 -15.96 -13.02
C LEU A 32 48.08 -17.10 -12.07
N ALA A 33 47.24 -18.14 -11.94
CA ALA A 33 47.54 -19.59 -11.80
C ALA A 33 46.19 -20.35 -11.71
N ALA A 34 45.80 -21.31 -12.59
CA ALA A 34 46.28 -22.70 -12.81
C ALA A 34 46.15 -23.56 -11.51
N TRP A 35 45.55 -24.76 -11.41
CA TRP A 35 45.17 -25.88 -12.30
C TRP A 35 44.14 -26.80 -11.59
N GLY A 36 43.50 -27.73 -12.32
CA GLY A 36 42.93 -28.96 -11.74
C GLY A 36 41.93 -29.74 -12.61
N LEU A 37 42.44 -30.60 -13.49
CA LEU A 37 41.67 -31.62 -14.24
C LEU A 37 41.36 -32.87 -13.38
N CYS A 38 40.24 -33.54 -13.65
CA CYS A 38 40.13 -35.00 -13.64
C CYS A 38 39.02 -35.47 -14.61
N ALA A 39 39.42 -36.13 -15.70
CA ALA A 39 38.63 -37.09 -16.47
C ALA A 39 38.39 -38.35 -15.61
N GLY A 40 37.43 -39.26 -15.79
CA GLY A 40 36.57 -39.68 -16.89
C GLY A 40 36.34 -41.19 -16.68
N CYS A 41 35.19 -41.77 -17.08
CA CYS A 41 35.08 -43.20 -17.46
C CYS A 41 33.65 -43.57 -17.90
N LEU A 42 33.60 -44.61 -18.73
CA LEU A 42 32.63 -44.94 -19.77
C LEU A 42 31.84 -46.23 -19.45
N LEU A 43 30.75 -46.40 -20.23
CA LEU A 43 30.10 -47.66 -20.69
C LEU A 43 29.10 -48.39 -19.79
N GLY A 44 28.04 -48.85 -20.45
CA GLY A 44 26.81 -49.40 -19.87
C GLY A 44 26.72 -50.93 -19.86
N TRP A 45 25.57 -51.42 -19.38
CA TRP A 45 25.05 -52.77 -19.65
C TRP A 45 23.53 -52.81 -19.48
N SER A 46 22.93 -53.78 -20.16
CA SER A 46 21.51 -53.91 -20.43
C SER A 46 20.83 -55.00 -19.58
N SER A 47 19.49 -54.87 -19.50
CA SER A 47 18.49 -55.96 -19.39
C SER A 47 17.91 -56.23 -17.97
N PRO A 48 16.76 -56.95 -17.86
CA PRO A 48 15.45 -56.34 -17.59
C PRO A 48 14.82 -56.94 -16.32
N ALA A 49 13.67 -56.45 -15.85
CA ALA A 49 12.57 -57.30 -15.35
C ALA A 49 11.43 -56.51 -14.68
N LEU A 50 10.25 -57.10 -14.87
CA LEU A 50 9.08 -57.14 -13.99
C LEU A 50 8.24 -55.87 -13.82
N ALA A 51 7.14 -55.93 -14.56
CA ALA A 51 5.90 -55.23 -14.30
C ALA A 51 5.46 -55.33 -12.82
N ALA A 52 5.15 -54.17 -12.25
CA ALA A 52 4.18 -54.05 -11.18
C ALA A 52 3.27 -52.87 -11.55
N THR A 53 2.12 -53.19 -12.13
CA THR A 53 1.02 -52.24 -12.28
C THR A 53 0.37 -52.06 -10.91
N THR A 54 0.70 -50.96 -10.25
CA THR A 54 -0.08 -50.48 -9.10
C THR A 54 -1.04 -49.40 -9.59
N PRO A 55 -2.38 -49.64 -9.58
CA PRO A 55 -3.34 -48.57 -9.75
C PRO A 55 -3.58 -47.92 -8.38
N GLN A 56 -2.94 -46.79 -8.12
CA GLN A 56 -3.41 -45.90 -7.06
C GLN A 56 -3.40 -44.45 -7.52
N GLU A 57 -4.60 -44.06 -7.95
CA GLU A 57 -5.32 -42.93 -7.36
C GLU A 57 -4.60 -41.58 -7.50
N LYS A 58 -4.71 -41.05 -8.72
CA LYS A 58 -4.71 -39.61 -8.94
C LYS A 58 -5.88 -39.00 -8.16
N THR A 59 -5.72 -38.73 -6.87
CA THR A 59 -6.30 -37.52 -6.27
C THR A 59 -5.56 -36.32 -6.84
N SER A 60 -5.76 -36.10 -8.14
CA SER A 60 -5.58 -34.80 -8.75
C SER A 60 -6.70 -33.95 -8.16
N LYS A 61 -6.39 -33.30 -7.03
CA LYS A 61 -7.12 -32.13 -6.58
C LYS A 61 -7.14 -31.24 -7.81
N LYS A 62 -8.30 -31.17 -8.48
CA LYS A 62 -8.55 -30.21 -9.56
C LYS A 62 -8.30 -28.84 -8.92
N THR A 63 -7.07 -28.34 -9.00
CA THR A 63 -6.85 -26.92 -9.23
C THR A 63 -7.41 -26.68 -10.61
N SER A 64 -8.73 -26.59 -10.68
CA SER A 64 -9.38 -25.91 -11.78
C SER A 64 -8.72 -24.55 -11.81
N LYS A 65 -8.08 -24.27 -12.94
CA LYS A 65 -7.83 -22.92 -13.42
C LYS A 65 -9.19 -22.23 -13.43
N THR A 66 -9.61 -21.70 -12.28
CA THR A 66 -10.91 -21.06 -12.12
C THR A 66 -10.84 -19.80 -12.96
N ALA A 67 -11.58 -19.82 -14.07
CA ALA A 67 -11.92 -18.62 -14.81
C ALA A 67 -12.37 -17.55 -13.81
N ALA A 68 -12.01 -16.29 -14.03
CA ALA A 68 -12.35 -15.17 -13.15
C ALA A 68 -13.81 -15.27 -12.69
N SER A 69 -14.01 -15.78 -11.47
CA SER A 69 -15.32 -15.94 -10.85
C SER A 69 -15.40 -14.93 -9.73
N VAL A 70 -16.50 -14.18 -9.72
CA VAL A 70 -16.84 -13.30 -8.61
C VAL A 70 -17.68 -14.13 -7.65
N GLU A 71 -17.06 -14.62 -6.58
CA GLU A 71 -17.78 -15.37 -5.54
C GLU A 71 -18.68 -14.42 -4.73
N PRO A 72 -20.00 -14.68 -4.66
CA PRO A 72 -20.93 -13.81 -3.94
C PRO A 72 -20.56 -13.63 -2.46
N GLN A 73 -20.01 -14.66 -1.81
CA GLN A 73 -19.60 -14.59 -0.41
C GLN A 73 -18.49 -13.57 -0.15
N ALA A 74 -17.56 -13.39 -1.10
CA ALA A 74 -16.45 -12.45 -0.97
C ALA A 74 -16.94 -11.00 -1.13
N ILE A 75 -17.86 -10.77 -2.07
CA ILE A 75 -18.52 -9.46 -2.23
C ILE A 75 -19.35 -9.12 -0.99
N ALA A 76 -20.17 -10.06 -0.51
CA ALA A 76 -20.99 -9.85 0.68
C ALA A 76 -20.13 -9.56 1.93
N ALA A 77 -18.95 -10.19 2.07
CA ALA A 77 -18.04 -9.89 3.17
C ALA A 77 -17.47 -8.47 3.08
N LEU A 78 -17.09 -8.03 1.87
CA LEU A 78 -16.60 -6.68 1.63
C LEU A 78 -17.68 -5.62 1.90
N GLU A 79 -18.93 -5.88 1.50
CA GLU A 79 -20.08 -5.02 1.77
C GLU A 79 -20.36 -4.92 3.28
N ARG A 80 -20.45 -6.06 4.00
CA ARG A 80 -20.63 -6.07 5.46
C ARG A 80 -19.53 -5.29 6.19
N MET A 81 -18.26 -5.46 5.79
CA MET A 81 -17.15 -4.69 6.34
C MET A 81 -17.32 -3.19 6.05
N GLY A 82 -17.66 -2.83 4.81
CA GLY A 82 -17.89 -1.45 4.40
C GLY A 82 -19.00 -0.77 5.23
N ASP A 83 -20.15 -1.44 5.35
CA ASP A 83 -21.29 -0.97 6.12
C ASP A 83 -20.92 -0.77 7.59
N PHE A 84 -20.22 -1.75 8.18
CA PHE A 84 -19.73 -1.63 9.56
C PHE A 84 -18.83 -0.40 9.73
N LEU A 85 -17.89 -0.18 8.80
CA LEU A 85 -17.01 1.00 8.83
C LEU A 85 -17.79 2.32 8.69
N ARG A 86 -18.92 2.35 7.99
CA ARG A 86 -19.78 3.54 7.88
C ARG A 86 -20.52 3.85 9.18
N CYS A 87 -20.85 2.84 9.97
CA CYS A 87 -21.48 3.01 11.28
C CYS A 87 -20.53 3.59 12.34
N GLN A 88 -19.20 3.51 12.13
CA GLN A 88 -18.23 3.97 13.13
C GLN A 88 -18.10 5.50 13.12
N ARG A 89 -18.69 6.14 14.14
CA ARG A 89 -18.56 7.59 14.35
C ARG A 89 -17.21 7.99 14.91
N THR A 90 -16.59 7.15 15.73
CA THR A 90 -15.32 7.44 16.40
C THR A 90 -14.49 6.18 16.44
N PHE A 91 -13.23 6.26 15.98
CA PHE A 91 -12.32 5.13 15.99
C PHE A 91 -10.86 5.59 15.95
N GLU A 92 -9.99 4.69 16.39
CA GLU A 92 -8.55 4.79 16.27
C GLU A 92 -8.02 3.52 15.59
N VAL A 93 -7.08 3.70 14.66
CA VAL A 93 -6.37 2.61 13.99
C VAL A 93 -4.88 2.86 14.11
N THR A 94 -4.17 1.90 14.68
CA THR A 94 -2.71 1.85 14.59
C THR A 94 -2.33 0.84 13.52
N ALA A 95 -1.49 1.26 12.58
CA ALA A 95 -1.08 0.44 11.46
C ALA A 95 0.43 0.25 11.43
N LYS A 96 0.86 -0.95 11.06
CA LYS A 96 2.23 -1.26 10.61
C LYS A 96 2.17 -1.51 9.11
N THR A 97 3.04 -0.85 8.36
CA THR A 97 3.06 -0.94 6.90
C THR A 97 4.42 -1.39 6.39
N THR A 98 4.40 -2.08 5.25
CA THR A 98 5.57 -2.23 4.40
C THR A 98 5.20 -1.88 2.97
N THR A 99 6.12 -1.23 2.27
CA THR A 99 5.92 -0.87 0.86
C THR A 99 7.16 -1.15 0.05
N ASP A 100 6.99 -1.87 -1.05
CA ASP A 100 8.05 -2.11 -2.00
C ASP A 100 8.24 -0.87 -2.91
N ALA A 101 9.50 -0.51 -3.15
CA ALA A 101 9.93 0.42 -4.18
C ALA A 101 10.92 -0.26 -5.12
N ILE A 102 10.96 0.19 -6.37
CA ILE A 102 11.89 -0.30 -7.38
C ILE A 102 12.95 0.77 -7.61
N LEU A 103 14.21 0.42 -7.36
CA LEU A 103 15.36 1.29 -7.64
C LEU A 103 15.62 1.38 -9.15
N ASP A 104 16.36 2.39 -9.58
CA ASP A 104 16.75 2.58 -10.98
C ASP A 104 17.54 1.38 -11.55
N THR A 105 18.16 0.58 -10.68
CA THR A 105 18.84 -0.68 -11.01
C THR A 105 17.88 -1.84 -11.31
N GLY A 106 16.58 -1.65 -11.12
CA GLY A 106 15.56 -2.70 -11.15
C GLY A 106 15.44 -3.50 -9.85
N GLN A 107 16.29 -3.22 -8.85
CA GLN A 107 16.22 -3.90 -7.55
C GLN A 107 14.97 -3.49 -6.79
N LYS A 108 14.21 -4.48 -6.30
CA LYS A 108 13.11 -4.25 -5.37
C LYS A 108 13.64 -4.12 -3.95
N VAL A 109 13.29 -3.03 -3.28
CA VAL A 109 13.59 -2.76 -1.87
C VAL A 109 12.30 -2.49 -1.12
N GLN A 110 12.30 -2.69 0.19
CA GLN A 110 11.11 -2.52 1.02
C GLN A 110 11.37 -1.49 2.11
N PHE A 111 10.40 -0.61 2.33
CA PHE A 111 10.40 0.39 3.38
C PHE A 111 9.30 0.08 4.39
N ALA A 112 9.61 0.19 5.67
CA ALA A 112 8.65 0.04 6.75
C ALA A 112 8.02 1.38 7.13
N GLY A 113 6.85 1.30 7.76
CA GLY A 113 6.19 2.46 8.31
C GLY A 113 5.15 2.13 9.38
N THR A 114 4.66 3.18 10.00
CA THR A 114 3.58 3.18 10.98
C THR A 114 2.62 4.33 10.69
N ALA A 115 1.35 4.13 11.00
CA ALA A 115 0.35 5.20 10.95
C ALA A 115 -0.63 5.06 12.10
N ASP A 116 -0.83 6.14 12.85
CA ASP A 116 -1.87 6.27 13.87
C ASP A 116 -2.97 7.20 13.35
N ILE A 117 -4.15 6.64 13.11
CA ILE A 117 -5.31 7.33 12.56
C ILE A 117 -6.34 7.47 13.66
N ARG A 118 -6.73 8.71 13.98
CA ARG A 118 -7.82 9.04 14.89
C ARG A 118 -8.89 9.77 14.13
N ALA A 119 -10.10 9.27 14.14
CA ALA A 119 -11.21 9.87 13.42
C ALA A 119 -12.42 10.05 14.34
N ARG A 120 -13.06 11.21 14.22
CA ARG A 120 -14.39 11.46 14.79
C ARG A 120 -15.24 12.14 13.73
N ARG A 121 -16.15 11.36 13.12
CA ARG A 121 -17.05 11.83 12.08
C ARG A 121 -18.07 12.82 12.67
N PRO A 122 -18.55 13.79 11.88
CA PRO A 122 -18.28 13.95 10.45
C PRO A 122 -17.00 14.73 10.13
N ASP A 123 -16.32 15.34 11.09
CA ASP A 123 -15.52 16.54 10.82
C ASP A 123 -14.19 16.62 11.62
N ARG A 124 -13.66 15.50 12.13
CA ARG A 124 -12.37 15.43 12.80
C ARG A 124 -11.51 14.29 12.30
N LEU A 125 -10.24 14.59 12.00
CA LEU A 125 -9.22 13.61 11.65
C LEU A 125 -7.86 14.05 12.18
N ARG A 126 -7.12 13.09 12.74
CA ARG A 126 -5.69 13.18 12.93
C ARG A 126 -5.03 11.94 12.37
N VAL A 127 -3.95 12.13 11.63
CA VAL A 127 -3.08 11.04 11.19
C VAL A 127 -1.65 11.39 11.50
N ASP A 128 -0.97 10.58 12.30
CA ASP A 128 0.47 10.65 12.49
C ASP A 128 1.09 9.48 11.69
N SER A 129 1.96 9.78 10.72
CA SER A 129 2.60 8.80 9.84
C SER A 129 4.11 8.92 9.92
N ALA A 130 4.78 7.78 10.09
CA ALA A 130 6.23 7.69 10.10
C ALA A 130 6.68 6.50 9.26
N THR A 131 7.56 6.74 8.31
CA THR A 131 8.18 5.73 7.44
C THR A 131 9.69 5.86 7.52
N ASP A 132 10.41 4.89 6.97
CA ASP A 132 11.88 4.97 6.80
C ASP A 132 12.31 6.18 5.94
N LEU A 133 11.40 6.79 5.17
CA LEU A 133 11.68 7.87 4.24
C LEU A 133 11.28 9.25 4.76
N ASN A 134 10.18 9.35 5.51
CA ASN A 134 9.66 10.63 6.00
C ASN A 134 8.66 10.46 7.15
N GLN A 135 8.37 11.58 7.80
CA GLN A 135 7.29 11.73 8.77
C GLN A 135 6.32 12.81 8.31
N ARG A 136 5.02 12.55 8.50
CA ARG A 136 3.92 13.46 8.15
C ARG A 136 2.85 13.41 9.22
N GLN A 137 2.27 14.56 9.50
CA GLN A 137 1.09 14.67 10.35
C GLN A 137 -0.01 15.38 9.59
N TYR A 138 -1.23 14.89 9.73
CA TYR A 138 -2.41 15.43 9.07
C TYR A 138 -3.44 15.78 10.13
N PHE A 139 -4.03 16.96 10.02
CA PHE A 139 -5.01 17.47 10.97
C PHE A 139 -6.22 18.00 10.23
N TYR A 140 -7.40 17.73 10.77
CA TYR A 140 -8.66 18.28 10.33
C TYR A 140 -9.55 18.57 11.53
N ASP A 141 -9.90 19.84 11.68
CA ASP A 141 -10.68 20.39 12.81
C ASP A 141 -12.13 20.74 12.41
N GLY A 142 -12.57 20.33 11.21
CA GLY A 142 -13.88 20.68 10.63
C GLY A 142 -13.88 21.96 9.79
N LYS A 143 -12.79 22.74 9.82
CA LYS A 143 -12.65 24.02 9.12
C LYS A 143 -11.38 24.13 8.29
N HIS A 144 -10.29 23.54 8.75
CA HIS A 144 -8.98 23.56 8.12
C HIS A 144 -8.42 22.15 8.05
N PHE A 145 -7.85 21.83 6.90
CA PHE A 145 -7.02 20.65 6.75
C PHE A 145 -5.56 21.11 6.70
N THR A 146 -4.70 20.49 7.49
CA THR A 146 -3.28 20.82 7.60
C THR A 146 -2.43 19.59 7.40
N VAL A 147 -1.36 19.73 6.61
CA VAL A 147 -0.27 18.76 6.50
C VAL A 147 0.96 19.40 7.14
N ASN A 148 1.54 18.73 8.12
CA ASN A 148 2.78 19.12 8.77
C ASN A 148 3.86 18.08 8.44
N GLY A 149 5.06 18.55 8.08
CA GLY A 149 6.25 17.73 7.94
C GLY A 149 7.24 18.10 9.04
N PRO A 150 7.19 17.44 10.22
CA PRO A 150 8.06 17.78 11.35
C PRO A 150 9.54 17.75 10.98
N GLY A 151 9.98 16.72 10.26
CA GLY A 151 11.38 16.58 9.86
C GLY A 151 11.87 17.63 8.85
N THR A 152 10.96 18.34 8.17
CA THR A 152 11.32 19.43 7.24
C THR A 152 11.04 20.81 7.83
N GLY A 153 10.35 20.91 8.96
CA GLY A 153 9.93 22.19 9.56
C GLY A 153 8.93 22.96 8.71
N PHE A 154 8.20 22.31 7.79
CA PHE A 154 7.23 22.98 6.91
C PHE A 154 5.82 22.45 7.13
N TYR A 155 4.84 23.34 7.04
CA TYR A 155 3.42 22.96 7.05
C TYR A 155 2.61 23.73 6.00
N ALA A 156 1.52 23.12 5.54
CA ALA A 156 0.57 23.71 4.62
C ALA A 156 -0.86 23.50 5.14
N SER A 157 -1.72 24.51 4.97
CA SER A 157 -3.13 24.43 5.40
C SER A 157 -4.06 25.05 4.37
N PHE A 158 -5.24 24.45 4.18
CA PHE A 158 -6.32 25.01 3.37
C PHE A 158 -7.66 24.99 4.13
N LYS A 159 -8.59 25.88 3.73
CA LYS A 159 -9.96 25.87 4.25
C LYS A 159 -10.70 24.63 3.74
N ALA A 160 -11.05 23.74 4.66
CA ALA A 160 -11.63 22.44 4.36
C ALA A 160 -13.17 22.51 4.29
N PRO A 161 -13.80 21.66 3.45
CA PRO A 161 -15.23 21.39 3.51
C PRO A 161 -15.70 20.94 4.91
N PRO A 162 -17.02 20.96 5.19
CA PRO A 162 -17.56 20.64 6.53
C PRO A 162 -17.61 19.15 6.86
N THR A 163 -17.26 18.26 5.91
CA THR A 163 -17.23 16.81 6.16
C THR A 163 -15.88 16.24 5.80
N LEU A 164 -15.49 15.19 6.54
CA LEU A 164 -14.26 14.45 6.38
C LEU A 164 -14.17 13.89 4.96
N GLU A 165 -15.25 13.30 4.45
CA GLU A 165 -15.27 12.73 3.10
C GLU A 165 -14.95 13.77 2.03
N LYS A 166 -15.62 14.93 2.07
CA LYS A 166 -15.37 16.04 1.13
C LYS A 166 -13.98 16.64 1.32
N THR A 167 -13.47 16.64 2.55
CA THR A 167 -12.14 17.13 2.86
C THR A 167 -11.05 16.23 2.29
N LEU A 168 -11.18 14.91 2.44
CA LEU A 168 -10.26 13.94 1.84
C LEU A 168 -10.28 14.03 0.31
N GLU A 169 -11.46 14.16 -0.28
CA GLU A 169 -11.61 14.38 -1.72
C GLU A 169 -10.94 15.68 -2.19
N ALA A 170 -11.14 16.78 -1.46
CA ALA A 170 -10.49 18.05 -1.78
C ALA A 170 -8.97 18.01 -1.62
N ALA A 171 -8.47 17.37 -0.56
CA ALA A 171 -7.04 17.21 -0.29
C ALA A 171 -6.36 16.45 -1.45
N GLU A 172 -6.99 15.38 -1.91
CA GLU A 172 -6.48 14.59 -3.02
C GLU A 172 -6.63 15.31 -4.37
N GLN A 173 -7.86 15.61 -4.80
CA GLN A 173 -8.12 16.07 -6.17
C GLN A 173 -7.53 17.46 -6.46
N ARG A 174 -7.50 18.33 -5.45
CA ARG A 174 -7.02 19.71 -5.64
C ARG A 174 -5.54 19.86 -5.33
N TYR A 175 -5.01 19.09 -4.40
CA TYR A 175 -3.67 19.33 -3.86
C TYR A 175 -2.73 18.12 -3.98
N GLY A 176 -3.22 16.98 -4.48
CA GLY A 176 -2.43 15.76 -4.63
C GLY A 176 -2.00 15.16 -3.28
N VAL A 177 -2.71 15.47 -2.19
CA VAL A 177 -2.37 14.94 -0.87
C VAL A 177 -2.89 13.51 -0.75
N GLU A 178 -1.96 12.57 -0.68
CA GLU A 178 -2.26 11.17 -0.39
C GLU A 178 -2.18 10.92 1.12
N LEU A 179 -3.27 10.41 1.69
CA LEU A 179 -3.35 10.03 3.10
C LEU A 179 -3.12 8.52 3.23
N PRO A 180 -2.30 8.05 4.18
CA PRO A 180 -2.17 6.61 4.40
C PRO A 180 -3.53 6.01 4.78
N LEU A 181 -3.82 4.83 4.24
CA LEU A 181 -5.04 4.05 4.52
C LEU A 181 -6.35 4.82 4.25
N VAL A 182 -6.36 5.74 3.28
CA VAL A 182 -7.57 6.52 2.92
C VAL A 182 -8.75 5.63 2.54
N ASP A 183 -8.50 4.41 2.05
CA ASP A 183 -9.51 3.42 1.71
C ASP A 183 -10.43 3.07 2.90
N LEU A 184 -9.96 3.18 4.15
CA LEU A 184 -10.80 3.04 5.34
C LEU A 184 -11.96 4.04 5.38
N PHE A 185 -11.81 5.19 4.71
CA PHE A 185 -12.82 6.22 4.62
C PHE A 185 -13.73 6.06 3.38
N TYR A 186 -13.38 5.19 2.44
CA TYR A 186 -14.15 4.96 1.21
C TYR A 186 -14.83 3.59 1.14
N TRP A 187 -14.34 2.56 1.84
CA TRP A 187 -15.05 1.28 1.95
C TRP A 187 -16.46 1.47 2.53
N GLY A 188 -17.45 0.85 1.89
CA GLY A 188 -18.88 1.07 2.17
C GLY A 188 -19.49 2.31 1.52
N THR A 189 -18.78 2.96 0.59
CA THR A 189 -19.31 4.06 -0.24
C THR A 189 -19.22 3.70 -1.72
N ASP A 190 -19.85 4.49 -2.58
CA ASP A 190 -19.72 4.38 -4.05
C ASP A 190 -18.27 4.53 -4.52
N LYS A 191 -17.42 5.28 -3.79
CA LYS A 191 -15.99 5.47 -4.07
C LYS A 191 -15.13 4.20 -3.92
N ALA A 192 -15.60 3.18 -3.20
CA ALA A 192 -14.88 1.90 -3.13
C ALA A 192 -14.88 1.13 -4.46
N SER A 193 -15.80 1.47 -5.38
CA SER A 193 -15.92 0.88 -6.71
C SER A 193 -15.99 -0.65 -6.72
N VAL A 194 -16.77 -1.26 -5.81
CA VAL A 194 -17.00 -2.73 -5.76
C VAL A 194 -17.44 -3.27 -7.13
N LYS A 195 -18.18 -2.46 -7.91
CA LYS A 195 -18.62 -2.76 -9.28
C LYS A 195 -17.48 -2.99 -10.29
N GLN A 196 -16.26 -2.57 -9.98
CA GLN A 196 -15.08 -2.74 -10.86
C GLN A 196 -14.29 -4.02 -10.56
N ILE A 197 -14.72 -4.82 -9.58
CA ILE A 197 -14.08 -6.10 -9.24
C ILE A 197 -14.31 -7.09 -10.38
N LYS A 198 -13.22 -7.62 -10.93
CA LYS A 198 -13.23 -8.58 -12.04
C LYS A 198 -13.22 -10.04 -11.56
N SER A 199 -12.71 -10.27 -10.35
CA SER A 199 -12.62 -11.58 -9.72
C SER A 199 -12.65 -11.38 -8.21
N ALA A 200 -13.36 -12.25 -7.49
CA ALA A 200 -13.46 -12.22 -6.03
C ALA A 200 -13.46 -13.65 -5.50
N VAL A 201 -12.60 -13.95 -4.54
CA VAL A 201 -12.39 -15.30 -4.01
C VAL A 201 -12.36 -15.24 -2.49
N TYR A 202 -13.11 -16.12 -1.84
CA TYR A 202 -12.86 -16.44 -0.43
C TYR A 202 -11.70 -17.43 -0.35
N VAL A 203 -10.61 -17.00 0.27
CA VAL A 203 -9.39 -17.81 0.37
C VAL A 203 -9.51 -18.82 1.51
N GLY A 204 -10.06 -18.41 2.64
CA GLY A 204 -10.23 -19.27 3.80
C GLY A 204 -10.04 -18.56 5.15
N PRO A 205 -10.16 -19.30 6.26
CA PRO A 205 -9.88 -18.79 7.59
C PRO A 205 -8.39 -18.50 7.77
N ALA A 206 -8.09 -17.47 8.55
CA ALA A 206 -6.72 -17.05 8.87
C ALA A 206 -6.64 -16.41 10.27
N THR A 207 -5.42 -16.13 10.73
CA THR A 207 -5.17 -15.41 11.98
C THR A 207 -4.20 -14.27 11.71
N VAL A 208 -4.55 -13.07 12.16
CA VAL A 208 -3.71 -11.86 12.04
C VAL A 208 -3.51 -11.29 13.44
N GLU A 209 -2.26 -11.26 13.92
CA GLU A 209 -1.92 -10.73 15.26
C GLU A 209 -2.81 -11.32 16.38
N GLY A 210 -3.06 -12.64 16.32
CA GLY A 210 -3.90 -13.36 17.29
C GLY A 210 -5.42 -13.23 17.07
N VAL A 211 -5.88 -12.45 16.10
CA VAL A 211 -7.31 -12.25 15.79
C VAL A 211 -7.76 -13.20 14.69
N ALA A 212 -8.87 -13.91 14.91
CA ALA A 212 -9.49 -14.79 13.92
C ALA A 212 -10.12 -13.98 12.78
N THR A 213 -9.75 -14.30 11.54
CA THR A 213 -10.15 -13.58 10.33
C THR A 213 -10.58 -14.55 9.22
N ASP A 214 -11.29 -14.05 8.23
CA ASP A 214 -11.42 -14.67 6.92
C ASP A 214 -10.66 -13.83 5.88
N GLN A 215 -9.92 -14.49 5.00
CA GLN A 215 -9.16 -13.88 3.93
C GLN A 215 -9.95 -13.88 2.63
N TYR A 216 -9.94 -12.75 1.94
CA TYR A 216 -10.56 -12.56 0.64
C TYR A 216 -9.53 -11.97 -0.33
N ALA A 217 -9.61 -12.38 -1.59
CA ALA A 217 -8.73 -11.92 -2.67
C ALA A 217 -9.55 -11.39 -3.84
N PHE A 218 -9.08 -10.29 -4.43
CA PHE A 218 -9.80 -9.54 -5.45
C PHE A 218 -8.85 -9.11 -6.56
N ARG A 219 -9.38 -9.05 -7.79
CA ARG A 219 -8.73 -8.41 -8.94
C ARG A 219 -9.52 -7.20 -9.38
N GLN A 220 -8.88 -6.04 -9.48
CA GLN A 220 -9.55 -4.78 -9.82
C GLN A 220 -8.61 -3.83 -10.55
N GLY A 221 -8.95 -3.47 -11.79
CA GLY A 221 -8.11 -2.58 -12.60
C GLY A 221 -6.69 -3.13 -12.76
N ASP A 222 -5.72 -2.38 -12.26
CA ASP A 222 -4.27 -2.62 -12.35
C ASP A 222 -3.67 -3.20 -11.06
N VAL A 223 -4.52 -3.64 -10.13
CA VAL A 223 -4.10 -4.23 -8.86
C VAL A 223 -4.80 -5.54 -8.57
N ASP A 224 -4.03 -6.45 -7.96
CA ASP A 224 -4.56 -7.59 -7.20
C ASP A 224 -4.45 -7.24 -5.72
N TRP A 225 -5.54 -7.40 -4.97
CA TRP A 225 -5.55 -7.05 -3.56
C TRP A 225 -6.23 -8.10 -2.69
N GLN A 226 -5.83 -8.13 -1.43
CA GLN A 226 -6.29 -9.09 -0.44
C GLN A 226 -6.65 -8.35 0.83
N VAL A 227 -7.67 -8.83 1.54
CA VAL A 227 -8.07 -8.29 2.84
C VAL A 227 -8.41 -9.43 3.79
N TRP A 228 -7.99 -9.28 5.04
CA TRP A 228 -8.32 -10.17 6.14
C TRP A 228 -9.32 -9.45 7.02
N ILE A 229 -10.55 -9.94 7.08
CA ILE A 229 -11.66 -9.32 7.80
C ILE A 229 -11.88 -10.10 9.10
N GLU A 230 -11.93 -9.40 10.23
CA GLU A 230 -12.21 -10.00 11.54
C GLU A 230 -13.57 -10.73 11.55
N LYS A 231 -13.61 -11.91 12.19
CA LYS A 231 -14.83 -12.71 12.33
C LYS A 231 -15.78 -12.16 13.39
N GLY A 232 -17.07 -12.44 13.22
CA GLY A 232 -18.11 -12.08 14.18
C GLY A 232 -18.68 -10.68 13.93
N ASP A 233 -19.10 -10.03 15.01
CA ASP A 233 -19.91 -8.80 14.94
C ASP A 233 -19.11 -7.52 14.66
N ARG A 234 -17.78 -7.63 14.55
CA ARG A 234 -16.86 -6.52 14.28
C ARG A 234 -16.05 -6.77 13.01
N PRO A 235 -16.67 -6.81 11.81
CA PRO A 235 -15.98 -7.12 10.57
C PRO A 235 -15.11 -5.94 10.10
N VAL A 236 -14.02 -5.67 10.81
CA VAL A 236 -13.00 -4.68 10.43
C VAL A 236 -11.86 -5.36 9.68
N PRO A 237 -11.18 -4.66 8.75
CA PRO A 237 -9.98 -5.19 8.12
C PRO A 237 -8.83 -5.23 9.14
N ARG A 238 -8.23 -6.40 9.38
CA ARG A 238 -7.04 -6.57 10.23
C ARG A 238 -5.74 -6.55 9.43
N LYS A 239 -5.80 -6.85 8.14
CA LYS A 239 -4.68 -6.75 7.21
C LYS A 239 -5.21 -6.51 5.80
N PHE A 240 -4.43 -5.84 4.98
CA PHE A 240 -4.59 -5.92 3.53
C PHE A 240 -3.25 -5.88 2.80
N VAL A 241 -3.26 -6.39 1.57
CA VAL A 241 -2.13 -6.40 0.65
C VAL A 241 -2.61 -5.87 -0.69
N VAL A 242 -1.88 -4.95 -1.29
CA VAL A 242 -2.13 -4.45 -2.65
C VAL A 242 -0.91 -4.73 -3.48
N THR A 243 -1.09 -5.37 -4.63
CA THR A 243 -0.04 -5.71 -5.58
C THR A 243 -0.31 -4.98 -6.87
N SER A 244 0.63 -4.15 -7.34
CA SER A 244 0.57 -3.62 -8.70
C SER A 244 0.89 -4.74 -9.68
N VAL A 245 0.00 -5.03 -10.63
CA VAL A 245 0.21 -6.11 -11.62
C VAL A 245 0.70 -5.60 -12.97
N GLN A 246 0.80 -4.28 -13.14
CA GLN A 246 1.33 -3.66 -14.36
C GLN A 246 2.85 -3.61 -14.39
N GLU A 247 3.48 -3.57 -13.22
CA GLU A 247 4.94 -3.58 -13.11
C GLU A 247 5.45 -5.03 -13.10
N PRO A 248 6.48 -5.38 -13.92
CA PRO A 248 7.02 -6.74 -13.96
C PRO A 248 7.49 -7.28 -12.59
N SER A 249 7.97 -6.38 -11.72
CA SER A 249 8.45 -6.68 -10.36
C SER A 249 7.35 -6.85 -9.32
N GLN A 250 6.10 -6.54 -9.70
CA GLN A 250 4.89 -6.63 -8.89
C GLN A 250 5.09 -6.10 -7.46
N PRO A 251 5.40 -4.81 -7.30
CA PRO A 251 5.62 -4.22 -5.99
C PRO A 251 4.33 -4.24 -5.16
N GLN A 252 4.51 -4.42 -3.86
CA GLN A 252 3.41 -4.56 -2.92
C GLN A 252 3.38 -3.45 -1.87
N HIS A 253 2.17 -3.15 -1.41
CA HIS A 253 1.92 -2.45 -0.16
C HIS A 253 1.16 -3.37 0.79
N VAL A 254 1.63 -3.48 2.02
CA VAL A 254 1.00 -4.29 3.08
C VAL A 254 0.71 -3.39 4.26
N ALA A 255 -0.49 -3.53 4.84
CA ALA A 255 -0.84 -2.89 6.09
C ALA A 255 -1.47 -3.90 7.03
N THR A 256 -1.00 -3.94 8.28
CA THR A 256 -1.61 -4.69 9.39
C THR A 256 -2.18 -3.68 10.38
N LEU A 257 -3.43 -3.85 10.78
CA LEU A 257 -4.24 -2.86 11.47
C LEU A 257 -4.68 -3.37 12.83
N ASP A 258 -4.46 -2.57 13.86
CA ASP A 258 -5.09 -2.72 15.15
C ASP A 258 -6.15 -1.63 15.36
N TRP A 259 -7.27 -2.01 15.95
CA TRP A 259 -8.49 -1.20 16.00
C TRP A 259 -8.94 -0.95 17.43
N ASN A 260 -9.14 0.32 17.75
CA ASN A 260 -9.93 0.75 18.89
C ASN A 260 -11.20 1.45 18.37
N LEU A 261 -12.35 0.81 18.57
CA LEU A 261 -13.67 1.28 18.09
C LEU A 261 -14.40 2.16 19.10
N LYS A 262 -13.86 2.32 20.32
CA LYS A 262 -14.44 3.16 21.37
C LYS A 262 -13.35 4.02 22.04
N PRO A 263 -12.50 4.72 21.28
CA PRO A 263 -11.49 5.58 21.87
C PRO A 263 -12.16 6.81 22.47
N ARG A 264 -11.45 7.49 23.37
CA ARG A 264 -11.82 8.79 23.90
C ARG A 264 -10.76 9.79 23.44
N PHE A 265 -11.19 10.87 22.83
CA PHE A 265 -10.31 11.92 22.33
C PHE A 265 -10.68 13.26 22.95
N ASP A 266 -9.66 14.04 23.30
CA ASP A 266 -9.83 15.47 23.56
C ASP A 266 -9.91 16.22 22.22
N ASP A 267 -10.70 17.30 22.16
CA ASP A 267 -10.86 18.11 20.95
C ASP A 267 -9.54 18.72 20.47
N ALA A 268 -8.63 19.07 21.38
CA ALA A 268 -7.30 19.56 21.07
C ALA A 268 -6.47 18.54 20.29
N SER A 269 -6.80 17.25 20.35
CA SER A 269 -6.10 16.20 19.60
C SER A 269 -6.15 16.42 18.09
N PHE A 270 -7.18 17.13 17.59
CA PHE A 270 -7.40 17.37 16.17
C PHE A 270 -6.95 18.75 15.70
N ASN A 271 -6.54 19.61 16.62
CA ASN A 271 -6.12 20.97 16.30
C ASN A 271 -4.62 20.99 16.00
N PHE A 272 -4.26 21.63 14.89
CA PHE A 272 -2.86 21.91 14.59
C PHE A 272 -2.45 23.24 15.22
N VAL A 273 -1.42 23.20 16.04
CA VAL A 273 -0.70 24.39 16.52
C VAL A 273 0.70 24.32 15.90
N PRO A 274 1.08 25.28 15.02
CA PRO A 274 2.40 25.26 14.42
C PRO A 274 3.48 25.39 15.50
N PRO A 275 4.52 24.53 15.49
CA PRO A 275 5.72 24.75 16.28
C PRO A 275 6.33 26.13 15.98
N GLY A 276 7.03 26.72 16.96
CA GLY A 276 7.57 28.07 16.84
C GLY A 276 8.59 28.24 15.71
N ASP A 277 9.24 27.16 15.29
CA ASP A 277 10.21 27.07 14.20
C ASP A 277 9.60 26.57 12.87
N ALA A 278 8.30 26.29 12.82
CA ALA A 278 7.65 25.77 11.62
C ALA A 278 7.33 26.88 10.61
N HIS A 279 7.70 26.66 9.36
CA HIS A 279 7.48 27.56 8.25
C HIS A 279 6.23 27.18 7.44
N ARG A 280 5.34 28.16 7.23
CA ARG A 280 4.14 27.95 6.41
C ARG A 280 4.49 28.03 4.93
N ILE A 281 4.04 27.04 4.16
CA ILE A 281 3.99 27.06 2.70
C ILE A 281 2.55 27.01 2.19
N ALA A 282 2.35 27.42 0.94
CA ALA A 282 1.05 27.33 0.29
C ALA A 282 0.85 25.96 -0.35
N PHE A 283 -0.37 25.43 -0.26
CA PHE A 283 -0.77 24.37 -1.17
C PHE A 283 -0.87 24.94 -2.59
N GLU A 284 -0.26 24.24 -3.53
CA GLU A 284 -0.39 24.56 -4.95
C GLU A 284 -1.48 23.67 -5.56
N ASP A 285 -2.37 24.24 -6.39
CA ASP A 285 -3.40 23.45 -7.06
C ASP A 285 -2.72 22.47 -8.05
N ALA A 286 -2.99 21.18 -7.89
CA ALA A 286 -2.40 20.11 -8.69
C ALA A 286 -2.66 20.30 -10.20
N ARG A 287 -3.80 20.92 -10.58
CA ARG A 287 -4.11 21.25 -11.97
C ARG A 287 -3.21 22.36 -12.52
N GLN A 288 -2.86 23.33 -11.67
CA GLN A 288 -1.94 24.40 -12.04
C GLN A 288 -0.49 23.89 -12.17
N ARG A 289 -0.10 22.87 -11.38
CA ARG A 289 1.18 22.16 -11.56
C ARG A 289 1.24 21.44 -12.90
N ALA A 290 0.21 20.66 -13.22
CA ALA A 290 0.13 19.90 -14.47
C ALA A 290 0.21 20.82 -15.72
N GLY A 291 -0.45 21.97 -15.69
CA GLY A 291 -0.41 22.96 -16.77
C GLY A 291 0.97 23.63 -16.97
N ARG A 292 1.79 23.73 -15.92
CA ARG A 292 3.16 24.28 -16.01
C ARG A 292 4.17 23.26 -16.52
N SER A 293 3.92 21.97 -16.35
CA SER A 293 4.84 20.90 -16.75
C SER A 293 4.78 20.52 -18.23
N THR A 294 3.90 21.12 -19.04
CA THR A 294 3.89 20.96 -20.50
C THR A 294 4.80 22.02 -21.11
N PRO A 295 6.04 21.70 -21.56
CA PRO A 295 6.85 22.67 -22.26
C PRO A 295 6.19 22.92 -23.62
N ASN A 296 5.93 24.18 -23.92
CA ASN A 296 5.60 24.61 -25.27
C ASN A 296 6.79 24.27 -26.19
N ARG A 297 6.80 23.08 -26.79
CA ARG A 297 7.67 22.77 -27.94
C ARG A 297 7.03 23.40 -29.18
N SER A 298 7.16 24.71 -29.29
CA SER A 298 7.06 25.41 -30.56
C SER A 298 8.13 26.48 -30.62
N ARG A 299 9.25 26.13 -31.26
CA ARG A 299 10.08 26.97 -32.12
C ARG A 299 11.15 26.11 -32.78
#